data_AF-A0A434TWT8-F1
#
_entry.id   AF-A0A434TWT8-F1
#
_cell.length_a   1.000
_cell.length_b   1.000
_cell.length_c   1.000
_cell.angle_alpha   90.00
_cell.angle_beta   90.00
_cell.angle_gamma   90.00
#
_symmetry.space_group_name_H-M   'P 1'
#
loop_
_entity.id
_entity.type
_entity.pdbx_description
1 polymer ?
#
loop_
_entity_poly.entity_id
_entity_poly.type
_entity_poly.pdbx_seq_one_letter_code
_entity_poly.pdbx_strand_id
1 'polypeptide(L)'
;MELNAVYAEIASLDGMLDAKRQELDDVRQEVFDNVDPSLPVVRTFLDGASRESKGQVLKAIYFMEKAYQYYVGDQELVHINDRTIELLRASAASVRSRVMDAKRGFGRPPSVFTRKPVVLDPYLTETAWKELRSSGVFTFALPQGIPEFLDWDLAMVRSVDFSLGGVSTLQRVIKTVHHGKSSIRNAGIWKHYSHQPVTALVETDAKGNVISDGTIAETRDDDYVGVAPFGPWTVGIRLGRAGDLKKISSVTVHFTGTGFPH
;
A
#
# COMPACT_ATOMS: atom_id res chain seq x y z
N MET A 1 -0.86 1.08 -3.23
CA MET A 1 -0.07 1.62 -4.34
C MET A 1 0.84 0.51 -4.82
N GLU A 2 0.56 -0.03 -6.01
CA GLU A 2 1.30 -1.17 -6.55
C GLU A 2 2.69 -0.72 -6.99
N LEU A 3 3.73 -1.39 -6.50
CA LEU A 3 5.12 -1.05 -6.81
C LEU A 3 5.38 -1.15 -8.33
N ASN A 4 4.79 -2.12 -9.01
CA ASN A 4 4.74 -2.21 -10.47
C ASN A 4 4.02 -1.05 -11.16
N ALA A 5 2.96 -0.50 -10.59
CA ALA A 5 2.34 0.72 -11.14
C ALA A 5 3.29 1.91 -11.01
N VAL A 6 4.02 2.01 -9.89
CA VAL A 6 5.08 3.03 -9.70
C VAL A 6 6.24 2.80 -10.69
N TYR A 7 6.64 1.56 -10.97
CA TYR A 7 7.67 1.27 -11.98
C TYR A 7 7.22 1.59 -13.40
N ALA A 8 5.97 1.26 -13.76
CA ALA A 8 5.40 1.61 -15.06
C ALA A 8 5.21 3.13 -15.20
N GLU A 9 4.82 3.80 -14.12
CA GLU A 9 4.72 5.25 -14.05
C GLU A 9 6.09 5.90 -14.20
N ILE A 10 7.15 5.37 -13.56
CA ILE A 10 8.53 5.85 -13.76
C ILE A 10 8.99 5.63 -15.19
N ALA A 11 8.75 4.47 -15.79
CA ALA A 11 9.12 4.21 -17.19
C ALA A 11 8.37 5.13 -18.17
N SER A 12 7.09 5.40 -17.90
CA SER A 12 6.27 6.36 -18.66
C SER A 12 6.78 7.79 -18.50
N LEU A 13 7.06 8.21 -17.26
CA LEU A 13 7.62 9.52 -16.95
C LEU A 13 9.03 9.69 -17.54
N ASP A 14 9.84 8.64 -17.56
CA ASP A 14 11.16 8.63 -18.23
C ASP A 14 11.00 8.85 -19.73
N GLY A 15 10.06 8.17 -20.39
CA GLY A 15 9.76 8.38 -21.79
C GLY A 15 9.24 9.80 -22.09
N MET A 16 8.39 10.34 -21.22
CA MET A 16 7.91 11.73 -21.33
C MET A 16 9.04 12.75 -21.10
N LEU A 17 9.98 12.46 -20.19
CA LEU A 17 11.15 13.29 -19.94
C LEU A 17 12.13 13.30 -21.12
N ASP A 18 12.36 12.16 -21.75
CA ASP A 18 13.19 12.07 -22.96
C ASP A 18 12.54 12.84 -24.12
N ALA A 19 11.25 12.66 -24.36
CA ALA A 19 10.51 13.38 -25.40
C ALA A 19 10.54 14.91 -25.15
N LYS A 20 10.33 15.35 -23.91
CA LYS A 20 10.38 16.78 -23.56
C LYS A 20 11.78 17.36 -23.64
N ARG A 21 12.83 16.59 -23.34
CA ARG A 21 14.22 17.02 -23.54
C ARG A 21 14.54 17.19 -25.03
N GLN A 22 14.13 16.22 -25.85
CA GLN A 22 14.29 16.29 -27.30
C GLN A 22 13.62 17.56 -27.85
N GLU A 23 12.36 17.81 -27.50
CA GLU A 23 11.64 19.04 -27.90
C GLU A 23 12.34 20.32 -27.42
N LEU A 24 12.93 20.31 -26.22
CA LEU A 24 13.58 21.47 -25.64
C LEU A 24 14.94 21.74 -26.30
N ASP A 25 15.67 20.69 -26.69
CA ASP A 25 16.91 20.81 -27.45
C ASP A 25 16.63 21.25 -28.91
N ASP A 26 15.57 20.73 -29.54
CA ASP A 26 15.12 21.16 -30.87
C ASP A 26 14.71 22.64 -30.89
N VAL A 27 13.93 23.09 -29.89
CA VAL A 27 13.54 24.51 -29.75
C VAL A 27 14.73 25.39 -29.40
N ARG A 28 15.69 24.92 -28.59
CA ARG A 28 16.92 25.68 -28.32
C ARG A 28 17.76 25.88 -29.57
N GLN A 29 17.82 24.86 -30.43
CA GLN A 29 18.50 24.91 -31.70
C GLN A 29 17.78 25.91 -32.64
N GLU A 30 16.46 25.84 -32.76
CA GLU A 30 15.67 26.79 -33.56
C GLU A 30 15.74 28.24 -33.04
N VAL A 31 15.80 28.46 -31.71
CA VAL A 31 16.02 29.79 -31.11
C VAL A 31 17.40 30.35 -31.46
N PHE A 32 18.40 29.47 -31.60
CA PHE A 32 19.74 29.88 -32.00
C PHE A 32 19.79 30.22 -33.50
N ASP A 33 18.98 29.51 -34.30
CA ASP A 33 18.97 29.60 -35.76
C ASP A 33 17.95 30.65 -36.31
N ASN A 34 16.94 31.06 -35.53
CA ASN A 34 15.89 32.01 -35.94
C ASN A 34 15.54 33.06 -34.86
N VAL A 35 15.32 34.32 -35.27
CA VAL A 35 14.88 35.43 -34.42
C VAL A 35 13.34 35.51 -34.38
N ASP A 36 12.66 34.43 -34.01
CA ASP A 36 11.20 34.44 -33.81
C ASP A 36 10.86 34.82 -32.35
N PRO A 37 10.13 35.93 -32.11
CA PRO A 37 9.81 36.42 -30.77
C PRO A 37 8.82 35.54 -29.98
N SER A 38 8.20 34.52 -30.60
CA SER A 38 7.33 33.54 -29.93
C SER A 38 8.11 32.40 -29.25
N LEU A 39 9.34 32.14 -29.67
CA LEU A 39 10.17 31.06 -29.14
C LEU A 39 10.54 31.18 -27.65
N PRO A 40 10.76 32.38 -27.07
CA PRO A 40 10.94 32.53 -25.63
C PRO A 40 9.72 32.06 -24.80
N VAL A 41 8.51 32.21 -25.33
CA VAL A 41 7.26 31.76 -24.67
C VAL A 41 7.16 30.24 -24.71
N VAL A 42 7.43 29.63 -25.87
CA VAL A 42 7.50 28.16 -26.04
C VAL A 42 8.57 27.55 -25.13
N ARG A 43 9.76 28.15 -25.08
CA ARG A 43 10.83 27.74 -24.15
C ARG A 43 10.38 27.78 -22.69
N THR A 44 9.73 28.86 -22.27
CA THR A 44 9.23 28.99 -20.89
C THR A 44 8.19 27.92 -20.55
N PHE A 45 7.29 27.62 -21.49
CA PHE A 45 6.31 26.54 -21.35
C PHE A 45 6.98 25.17 -21.23
N LEU A 46 7.95 24.86 -22.09
CA LEU A 46 8.69 23.59 -22.06
C LEU A 46 9.54 23.44 -20.79
N ASP A 47 10.19 24.52 -20.33
CA ASP A 47 10.90 24.55 -19.05
C ASP A 47 9.94 24.26 -17.86
N GLY A 48 8.72 24.81 -17.92
CA GLY A 48 7.66 24.53 -16.94
C GLY A 48 7.23 23.07 -16.93
N ALA A 49 6.91 22.51 -18.10
CA ALA A 49 6.53 21.10 -18.24
C ALA A 49 7.65 20.15 -17.80
N SER A 50 8.92 20.47 -18.12
CA SER A 50 10.08 19.68 -17.68
C SER A 50 10.22 19.65 -16.15
N ARG A 51 10.03 20.79 -15.48
CA ARG A 51 10.04 20.86 -13.99
C ARG A 51 8.91 20.08 -13.36
N GLU A 52 7.72 20.13 -13.95
CA GLU A 52 6.56 19.35 -13.47
C GLU A 52 6.82 17.84 -13.57
N SER A 53 7.28 17.37 -14.74
CA SER A 53 7.65 15.96 -14.93
C SER A 53 8.74 15.51 -13.95
N LYS A 54 9.77 16.34 -13.73
CA LYS A 54 10.79 16.08 -12.71
C LYS A 54 10.18 15.95 -11.31
N GLY A 55 9.20 16.79 -10.96
CA GLY A 55 8.48 16.73 -9.69
C GLY A 55 7.70 15.41 -9.51
N GLN A 56 7.06 14.91 -10.57
CA GLN A 56 6.36 13.62 -10.53
C GLN A 56 7.33 12.45 -10.35
N VAL A 57 8.48 12.46 -11.05
CA VAL A 57 9.51 11.43 -10.85
C VAL A 57 10.07 11.46 -9.43
N LEU A 58 10.35 12.64 -8.87
CA LEU A 58 10.78 12.77 -7.48
C LEU A 58 9.76 12.18 -6.50
N LYS A 59 8.47 12.44 -6.73
CA LYS A 59 7.38 11.87 -5.95
C LYS A 59 7.30 10.35 -6.07
N ALA A 60 7.51 9.79 -7.26
CA ALA A 60 7.57 8.35 -7.48
C ALA A 60 8.77 7.71 -6.77
N ILE A 61 9.97 8.32 -6.86
CA ILE A 61 11.17 7.87 -6.15
C ILE A 61 10.95 7.91 -4.64
N TYR A 62 10.35 8.97 -4.12
CA TYR A 62 9.96 9.07 -2.71
C TYR A 62 9.04 7.93 -2.29
N PHE A 63 8.05 7.56 -3.11
CA PHE A 63 7.17 6.44 -2.82
C PHE A 63 7.88 5.08 -2.86
N MET A 64 8.82 4.89 -3.78
CA MET A 64 9.67 3.69 -3.80
C MET A 64 10.58 3.61 -2.57
N GLU A 65 11.14 4.73 -2.14
CA GLU A 65 11.93 4.82 -0.91
C GLU A 65 11.07 4.47 0.31
N LYS A 66 9.84 4.99 0.38
CA LYS A 66 8.90 4.63 1.44
C LYS A 66 8.55 3.15 1.42
N ALA A 67 8.40 2.54 0.24
CA ALA A 67 8.24 1.10 0.12
C ALA A 67 9.49 0.34 0.60
N TYR A 68 10.71 0.79 0.27
CA TYR A 68 11.96 0.23 0.79
C TYR A 68 12.00 0.29 2.32
N GLN A 69 11.83 1.48 2.88
CA GLN A 69 11.80 1.72 4.33
C GLN A 69 10.74 0.85 5.02
N TYR A 70 9.62 0.61 4.35
CA TYR A 70 8.58 -0.28 4.83
C TYR A 70 9.00 -1.76 4.82
N TYR A 71 9.70 -2.24 3.79
CA TYR A 71 10.19 -3.62 3.80
C TYR A 71 11.31 -3.80 4.82
N VAL A 72 12.36 -2.96 4.77
CA VAL A 72 13.54 -3.12 5.63
C VAL A 72 13.39 -2.54 7.03
N GLY A 73 12.31 -1.82 7.32
CA GLY A 73 12.17 -1.04 8.54
C GLY A 73 13.30 -0.03 8.78
N ASP A 74 14.18 0.25 7.83
CA ASP A 74 15.17 1.31 7.99
C ASP A 74 14.52 2.67 7.73
N GLN A 75 14.91 3.69 8.48
CA GLN A 75 14.50 5.07 8.24
C GLN A 75 15.64 5.91 7.65
N GLU A 76 16.80 5.30 7.36
CA GLU A 76 17.87 5.98 6.66
C GLU A 76 17.34 6.57 5.34
N LEU A 77 17.53 7.88 5.19
CA LEU A 77 17.08 8.61 4.02
C LEU A 77 17.98 8.27 2.84
N VAL A 78 17.39 7.88 1.72
CA VAL A 78 18.11 7.76 0.46
C VAL A 78 18.42 9.15 -0.03
N HIS A 79 19.70 9.41 -0.29
CA HIS A 79 20.08 10.66 -0.94
C HIS A 79 19.63 10.63 -2.41
N ILE A 80 18.57 11.38 -2.73
CA ILE A 80 18.10 11.55 -4.09
C ILE A 80 18.89 12.70 -4.72
N ASN A 81 19.68 12.39 -5.75
CA ASN A 81 20.40 13.39 -6.51
C ASN A 81 19.55 13.79 -7.72
N ASP A 82 18.97 14.99 -7.65
CA ASP A 82 18.03 15.48 -8.64
C ASP A 82 18.64 16.56 -9.56
N ARG A 83 19.96 16.78 -9.50
CA ARG A 83 20.64 17.85 -10.25
C ARG A 83 20.48 17.70 -11.76
N THR A 84 20.46 16.47 -12.25
CA THR A 84 20.19 16.13 -13.65
C THR A 84 19.20 14.97 -13.73
N ILE A 85 18.59 14.78 -14.90
CA ILE A 85 17.66 13.66 -15.14
C ILE A 85 18.41 12.32 -15.09
N GLU A 86 19.66 12.27 -15.55
CA GLU A 86 20.54 11.10 -15.44
C GLU A 86 20.79 10.71 -13.99
N LEU A 87 21.05 11.70 -13.13
CA LEU A 87 21.26 11.47 -11.69
C LEU A 87 19.97 11.03 -11.01
N LEU A 88 18.82 11.58 -11.43
CA LEU A 88 17.51 11.18 -10.96
C LEU A 88 17.19 9.72 -11.33
N ARG A 89 17.50 9.32 -12.57
CA ARG A 89 17.40 7.92 -13.05
C ARG A 89 18.31 6.99 -12.26
N ALA A 90 19.55 7.40 -12.01
CA ALA A 90 20.48 6.63 -11.19
C ALA A 90 19.96 6.45 -9.75
N SER A 91 19.38 7.50 -9.16
CA SER A 91 18.70 7.41 -7.85
C SER A 91 17.50 6.46 -7.90
N ALA A 92 16.65 6.53 -8.92
CA ALA A 92 15.51 5.61 -9.08
C ALA A 92 15.96 4.14 -9.21
N ALA A 93 16.97 3.86 -10.03
CA ALA A 93 17.54 2.54 -10.21
C ALA A 93 18.18 2.01 -8.92
N SER A 94 18.89 2.87 -8.18
CA SER A 94 19.49 2.52 -6.89
C SER A 94 18.43 2.16 -5.85
N VAL A 95 17.38 2.96 -5.69
CA VAL A 95 16.25 2.66 -4.79
C VAL A 95 15.58 1.36 -5.18
N ARG A 96 15.32 1.14 -6.48
CA ARG A 96 14.76 -0.11 -6.99
C ARG A 96 15.63 -1.32 -6.65
N SER A 97 16.94 -1.24 -6.87
CA SER A 97 17.86 -2.32 -6.51
C SER A 97 17.79 -2.61 -5.02
N ARG A 98 17.85 -1.58 -4.17
CA ARG A 98 17.74 -1.72 -2.71
C ARG A 98 16.43 -2.38 -2.28
N VAL A 99 15.30 -2.05 -2.92
CA VAL A 99 14.02 -2.74 -2.68
C VAL A 99 14.12 -4.22 -3.05
N MET A 100 14.65 -4.55 -4.23
CA MET A 100 14.78 -5.95 -4.67
C MET A 100 15.79 -6.74 -3.83
N ASP A 101 16.86 -6.10 -3.37
CA ASP A 101 17.87 -6.73 -2.52
C ASP A 101 17.35 -6.92 -1.09
N ALA A 102 16.59 -5.96 -0.55
CA ALA A 102 15.87 -6.13 0.71
C ALA A 102 14.90 -7.32 0.65
N LYS A 103 14.10 -7.36 -0.42
CA LYS A 103 13.19 -8.47 -0.73
C LYS A 103 13.92 -9.82 -0.73
N ARG A 104 15.10 -9.91 -1.35
CA ARG A 104 15.96 -11.11 -1.37
C ARG A 104 16.64 -11.41 -0.03
N GLY A 105 16.97 -10.36 0.73
CA GLY A 105 17.75 -10.41 1.98
C GLY A 105 17.02 -11.00 3.18
N PHE A 106 15.70 -11.18 3.12
CA PHE A 106 14.92 -11.87 4.16
C PHE A 106 15.24 -13.36 4.34
N GLY A 107 16.25 -13.89 3.63
CA GLY A 107 17.03 -15.09 4.00
C GLY A 107 16.31 -16.44 3.92
N ARG A 108 14.98 -16.44 3.92
CA ARG A 108 14.12 -17.61 3.81
C ARG A 108 13.01 -17.32 2.82
N PRO A 109 12.59 -18.33 2.04
CA PRO A 109 11.50 -18.14 1.10
C PRO A 109 10.26 -17.64 1.87
N PRO A 110 9.57 -16.62 1.34
CA PRO A 110 8.33 -16.14 1.94
C PRO A 110 7.34 -17.31 2.08
N SER A 111 6.69 -17.39 3.24
CA SER A 111 5.61 -18.35 3.48
C SER A 111 4.26 -17.69 3.21
N VAL A 112 3.39 -18.35 2.44
CA VAL A 112 2.02 -17.87 2.27
C VAL A 112 1.19 -18.32 3.47
N PHE A 113 0.45 -17.40 4.07
CA PHE A 113 -0.56 -17.73 5.07
C PHE A 113 -1.95 -17.44 4.50
N THR A 114 -2.89 -18.35 4.73
CA THR A 114 -4.24 -18.28 4.19
C THR A 114 -5.25 -18.31 5.33
N ARG A 115 -6.16 -17.33 5.35
CA ARG A 115 -7.23 -17.21 6.35
C ARG A 115 -6.73 -17.39 7.79
N LYS A 116 -5.57 -16.83 8.13
CA LYS A 116 -5.01 -16.84 9.49
C LYS A 116 -6.00 -16.11 10.42
N PRO A 117 -6.63 -16.81 11.38
CA PRO A 117 -7.70 -16.23 12.17
C PRO A 117 -7.14 -15.43 13.35
N VAL A 118 -7.70 -14.25 13.62
CA VAL A 118 -7.47 -13.46 14.83
C VAL A 118 -8.83 -13.14 15.44
N VAL A 119 -9.05 -13.64 16.66
CA VAL A 119 -10.28 -13.33 17.43
C VAL A 119 -10.18 -11.90 17.93
N LEU A 120 -11.17 -11.07 17.59
CA LEU A 120 -11.13 -9.64 17.91
C LEU A 120 -11.64 -9.31 19.32
N ASP A 121 -12.34 -10.22 19.98
CA ASP A 121 -12.94 -9.98 21.29
C ASP A 121 -11.97 -9.36 22.32
N PRO A 122 -10.70 -9.81 22.44
CA PRO A 122 -9.72 -9.21 23.36
C PRO A 122 -9.25 -7.80 22.95
N TYR A 123 -9.46 -7.41 21.68
CA TYR A 123 -9.00 -6.15 21.10
C TYR A 123 -10.14 -5.15 20.89
N LEU A 124 -11.37 -5.51 21.28
CA LEU A 124 -12.56 -4.66 21.17
C LEU A 124 -12.94 -4.10 22.55
N THR A 125 -12.99 -2.77 22.64
CA THR A 125 -13.53 -2.09 23.82
C THR A 125 -15.05 -2.24 23.89
N GLU A 126 -15.65 -2.01 25.06
CA GLU A 126 -17.11 -1.97 25.20
C GLU A 126 -17.75 -0.94 24.25
N THR A 127 -17.09 0.21 24.06
CA THR A 127 -17.49 1.24 23.10
C THR A 127 -17.51 0.68 21.68
N ALA A 128 -16.44 0.00 21.24
CA ALA A 128 -16.38 -0.60 19.90
C ALA A 128 -17.49 -1.65 19.70
N TRP A 129 -17.78 -2.46 20.72
CA TRP A 129 -18.91 -3.40 20.69
C TRP A 129 -20.26 -2.70 20.56
N LYS A 130 -20.46 -1.59 21.29
CA LYS A 130 -21.68 -0.79 21.21
C LYS A 130 -21.83 -0.14 19.83
N GLU A 131 -20.76 0.39 19.26
CA GLU A 131 -20.75 0.99 17.92
C GLU A 131 -21.04 -0.05 16.84
N LEU A 132 -20.43 -1.24 16.91
CA LEU A 132 -20.71 -2.36 16.02
C LEU A 132 -22.21 -2.72 16.02
N ARG A 133 -22.80 -2.90 17.21
CA ARG A 133 -24.20 -3.34 17.33
C ARG A 133 -25.22 -2.26 17.00
N SER A 134 -24.84 -0.98 17.08
CA SER A 134 -25.73 0.16 16.81
C SER A 134 -25.63 0.69 15.39
N SER A 135 -24.42 0.75 14.83
CA SER A 135 -24.14 1.39 13.54
C SER A 135 -23.52 0.45 12.50
N GLY A 136 -23.05 -0.72 12.92
CA GLY A 136 -22.27 -1.64 12.10
C GLY A 136 -20.80 -1.21 11.96
N VAL A 137 -20.42 -0.05 12.49
CA VAL A 137 -19.05 0.49 12.39
C VAL A 137 -18.35 0.32 13.72
N PHE A 138 -17.09 -0.12 13.71
CA PHE A 138 -16.24 -0.15 14.89
C PHE A 138 -14.76 -0.04 14.50
N THR A 139 -13.91 0.28 15.48
CA THR A 139 -12.47 0.34 15.29
C THR A 139 -11.78 -0.57 16.30
N PHE A 140 -10.73 -1.26 15.86
CA PHE A 140 -9.84 -2.05 16.70
C PHE A 140 -8.38 -1.78 16.33
N ALA A 141 -7.45 -2.14 17.20
CA ALA A 141 -6.03 -2.09 16.89
C ALA A 141 -5.37 -3.40 17.29
N LEU A 142 -4.62 -4.01 16.37
CA LEU A 142 -3.83 -5.19 16.69
C LEU A 142 -2.48 -4.74 17.29
N PRO A 143 -2.17 -5.13 18.53
CA PRO A 143 -0.90 -4.78 19.15
C PRO A 143 0.25 -5.55 18.48
N GLN A 144 1.47 -5.07 18.70
CA GLN A 144 2.68 -5.81 18.33
C GLN A 144 2.75 -7.12 19.11
N GLY A 145 3.27 -8.17 18.48
CA GLY A 145 3.57 -9.43 19.16
C GLY A 145 2.36 -10.34 19.45
N ILE A 146 1.22 -10.16 18.76
CA ILE A 146 0.13 -11.13 18.87
C ILE A 146 0.59 -12.52 18.40
N PRO A 147 0.19 -13.61 19.10
CA PRO A 147 0.71 -14.95 18.85
C PRO A 147 0.61 -15.40 17.39
N GLU A 148 -0.43 -14.97 16.69
CA GLU A 148 -0.72 -15.36 15.32
C GLU A 148 0.38 -14.95 14.33
N PHE A 149 1.15 -13.90 14.61
CA PHE A 149 2.18 -13.39 13.71
C PHE A 149 3.61 -13.47 14.29
N LEU A 150 3.82 -14.17 15.42
CA LEU A 150 5.12 -14.24 16.08
C LEU A 150 6.19 -15.02 15.30
N ASP A 151 5.77 -15.93 14.41
CA ASP A 151 6.66 -16.76 13.59
C ASP A 151 7.32 -16.00 12.44
N TRP A 152 6.90 -14.75 12.22
CA TRP A 152 7.39 -13.90 11.14
C TRP A 152 8.05 -12.63 11.68
N ASP A 153 9.14 -12.22 11.05
CA ASP A 153 9.67 -10.87 11.19
C ASP A 153 8.72 -9.90 10.47
N LEU A 154 8.35 -10.19 9.22
CA LEU A 154 7.42 -9.35 8.48
C LEU A 154 6.17 -10.15 8.07
N ALA A 155 4.99 -9.63 8.38
CA ALA A 155 3.72 -10.18 7.89
C ALA A 155 3.04 -9.16 6.98
N MET A 156 2.72 -9.57 5.76
CA MET A 156 2.15 -8.74 4.71
C MET A 156 0.76 -9.26 4.34
N VAL A 157 -0.28 -8.58 4.82
CA VAL A 157 -1.68 -8.90 4.53
C VAL A 157 -2.04 -8.43 3.12
N ARG A 158 -2.59 -9.34 2.32
CA ARG A 158 -3.08 -9.13 0.95
C ARG A 158 -4.59 -9.12 0.85
N SER A 159 -5.28 -9.86 1.71
CA SER A 159 -6.73 -9.79 1.82
C SER A 159 -7.21 -10.02 3.25
N VAL A 160 -8.41 -9.51 3.53
CA VAL A 160 -9.07 -9.60 4.82
C VAL A 160 -10.50 -10.12 4.65
N ASP A 161 -10.86 -11.14 5.44
CA ASP A 161 -12.24 -11.64 5.55
C ASP A 161 -12.67 -11.64 7.02
N PHE A 162 -13.97 -11.78 7.29
CA PHE A 162 -14.52 -11.78 8.63
C PHE A 162 -15.51 -12.93 8.85
N SER A 163 -15.43 -13.55 10.02
CA SER A 163 -16.49 -14.39 10.56
C SER A 163 -17.21 -13.62 11.67
N LEU A 164 -18.54 -13.59 11.57
CA LEU A 164 -19.42 -12.93 12.54
C LEU A 164 -20.22 -14.00 13.27
N GLY A 165 -19.98 -14.17 14.57
CA GLY A 165 -20.75 -15.10 15.40
C GLY A 165 -22.15 -14.58 15.70
N GLY A 166 -23.14 -15.47 15.80
CA GLY A 166 -24.51 -15.15 16.22
C GLY A 166 -25.43 -14.59 15.14
N VAL A 167 -24.91 -14.25 13.96
CA VAL A 167 -25.72 -13.86 12.79
C VAL A 167 -25.86 -15.02 11.80
N SER A 168 -27.07 -15.24 11.30
CA SER A 168 -27.38 -16.35 10.38
C SER A 168 -27.42 -15.94 8.90
N THR A 169 -27.36 -14.63 8.61
CA THR A 169 -27.39 -14.13 7.23
C THR A 169 -26.08 -14.42 6.50
N LEU A 170 -26.18 -14.90 5.27
CA LEU A 170 -25.05 -15.06 4.37
C LEU A 170 -24.76 -13.78 3.58
N GLN A 171 -25.77 -12.94 3.34
CA GLN A 171 -25.60 -11.65 2.66
C GLN A 171 -24.99 -10.63 3.61
N ARG A 172 -23.84 -10.08 3.23
CA ARG A 172 -23.14 -9.04 3.99
C ARG A 172 -22.22 -8.23 3.10
N VAL A 173 -22.02 -6.98 3.50
CA VAL A 173 -21.00 -6.07 2.96
C VAL A 173 -20.15 -5.62 4.12
N ILE A 174 -18.85 -5.89 4.07
CA ILE A 174 -17.88 -5.50 5.09
C ILE A 174 -16.82 -4.65 4.41
N LYS A 175 -16.79 -3.37 4.75
CA LYS A 175 -15.75 -2.44 4.31
C LYS A 175 -14.74 -2.27 5.43
N THR A 176 -13.46 -2.41 5.11
CA THR A 176 -12.38 -2.19 6.06
C THR A 176 -11.48 -1.04 5.61
N VAL A 177 -10.87 -0.38 6.59
CA VAL A 177 -9.85 0.65 6.40
C VAL A 177 -8.71 0.39 7.36
N HIS A 178 -7.52 0.10 6.85
CA HIS A 178 -6.27 0.19 7.61
C HIS A 178 -5.79 1.64 7.55
N HIS A 179 -5.57 2.29 8.69
CA HIS A 179 -5.29 3.74 8.76
C HIS A 179 -3.84 4.14 8.50
N GLY A 180 -3.00 3.19 8.13
CA GLY A 180 -1.62 3.48 7.74
C GLY A 180 -0.62 3.58 8.89
N LYS A 181 -1.07 3.76 10.14
CA LYS A 181 -0.20 3.72 11.32
C LYS A 181 0.10 2.28 11.70
N SER A 182 1.20 1.72 11.21
CA SER A 182 1.54 0.32 11.41
C SER A 182 2.87 0.15 12.14
N SER A 183 3.16 -1.08 12.52
CA SER A 183 4.46 -1.50 13.01
C SER A 183 4.90 -2.72 12.24
N ILE A 184 6.19 -2.84 12.02
CA ILE A 184 6.83 -3.99 11.38
C ILE A 184 7.94 -4.48 12.30
N ARG A 185 8.20 -5.77 12.29
CA ARG A 185 9.36 -6.34 12.96
C ARG A 185 10.40 -6.65 11.89
N ASN A 186 11.65 -6.31 12.17
CA ASN A 186 12.75 -6.70 11.29
C ASN A 186 13.93 -7.09 12.18
N ALA A 187 14.48 -8.29 11.96
CA ALA A 187 15.56 -8.86 12.75
C ALA A 187 15.25 -8.78 14.26
N GLY A 188 14.01 -9.10 14.63
CA GLY A 188 13.56 -9.06 16.01
C GLY A 188 13.18 -7.68 16.58
N ILE A 189 13.52 -6.56 15.92
CA ILE A 189 13.26 -5.20 16.41
C ILE A 189 11.96 -4.65 15.82
N TRP A 190 11.08 -4.14 16.67
CA TRP A 190 9.86 -3.45 16.26
C TRP A 190 10.15 -2.01 15.85
N LYS A 191 9.61 -1.62 14.70
CA LYS A 191 9.72 -0.26 14.19
C LYS A 191 8.36 0.25 13.74
N HIS A 192 8.11 1.53 14.00
CA HIS A 192 6.88 2.20 13.61
C HIS A 192 7.00 2.77 12.21
N TYR A 193 5.92 2.67 11.45
CA TYR A 193 5.85 3.13 10.08
C TYR A 193 4.47 3.73 9.77
N SER A 194 4.42 4.60 8.76
CA SER A 194 3.19 5.22 8.29
C SER A 194 3.03 5.10 6.77
N HIS A 195 1.86 4.64 6.31
CA HIS A 195 1.45 4.68 4.90
C HIS A 195 0.11 5.41 4.72
N GLN A 196 -0.30 5.60 3.46
CA GLN A 196 -1.66 6.06 3.15
C GLN A 196 -2.69 5.00 3.57
N PRO A 197 -3.87 5.40 4.07
CA PRO A 197 -4.92 4.45 4.41
C PRO A 197 -5.26 3.52 3.25
N VAL A 198 -5.53 2.25 3.57
CA VAL A 198 -5.83 1.22 2.57
C VAL A 198 -7.17 0.59 2.89
N THR A 199 -8.01 0.42 1.87
CA THR A 199 -9.38 -0.06 2.03
C THR A 199 -9.58 -1.42 1.39
N ALA A 200 -10.37 -2.28 2.01
CA ALA A 200 -10.82 -3.54 1.43
C ALA A 200 -12.35 -3.65 1.51
N LEU A 201 -12.93 -4.45 0.61
CA LEU A 201 -14.36 -4.74 0.56
C LEU A 201 -14.56 -6.25 0.50
N VAL A 202 -15.33 -6.79 1.43
CA VAL A 202 -15.86 -8.15 1.37
C VAL A 202 -17.35 -8.03 1.11
N GLU A 203 -17.84 -8.66 0.05
CA GLU A 203 -19.25 -8.67 -0.30
C GLU A 203 -19.69 -10.08 -0.64
N THR A 204 -20.79 -10.51 -0.04
CA THR A 204 -21.43 -11.78 -0.33
C THR A 204 -22.91 -11.58 -0.65
N ASP A 205 -23.42 -12.33 -1.62
CA ASP A 205 -24.83 -12.32 -1.99
C ASP A 205 -25.71 -13.10 -1.00
N ALA A 206 -27.02 -13.14 -1.26
CA ALA A 206 -27.99 -13.88 -0.43
C ALA A 206 -27.78 -15.40 -0.41
N LYS A 207 -27.02 -15.96 -1.35
CA LYS A 207 -26.67 -17.38 -1.41
C LYS A 207 -25.31 -17.66 -0.77
N GLY A 208 -24.59 -16.63 -0.31
CA GLY A 208 -23.25 -16.73 0.23
C GLY A 208 -22.15 -16.78 -0.82
N ASN A 209 -22.47 -16.51 -2.10
CA ASN A 209 -21.43 -16.38 -3.12
C ASN A 209 -20.64 -15.10 -2.87
N VAL A 210 -19.32 -15.20 -3.00
CA VAL A 210 -18.42 -14.06 -2.88
C VAL A 210 -18.51 -13.19 -4.14
N ILE A 211 -18.92 -11.93 -3.97
CA ILE A 211 -18.89 -10.87 -4.99
C ILE A 211 -17.55 -10.12 -4.91
N SER A 212 -17.07 -9.88 -3.69
CA SER A 212 -15.77 -9.25 -3.43
C SER A 212 -15.13 -9.93 -2.22
N ASP A 213 -13.84 -10.23 -2.30
CA ASP A 213 -13.14 -11.15 -1.39
C ASP A 213 -12.24 -10.46 -0.36
N GLY A 214 -12.31 -9.14 -0.26
CA GLY A 214 -11.50 -8.37 0.68
C GLY A 214 -10.05 -8.19 0.23
N THR A 215 -9.75 -8.34 -1.06
CA THR A 215 -8.43 -8.03 -1.61
C THR A 215 -8.05 -6.57 -1.36
N ILE A 216 -6.90 -6.39 -0.74
CA ILE A 216 -6.24 -5.10 -0.46
C ILE A 216 -5.27 -4.75 -1.59
N ALA A 217 -4.66 -5.77 -2.19
CA ALA A 217 -3.64 -5.63 -3.20
C ALA A 217 -3.70 -6.80 -4.18
N GLU A 218 -3.67 -6.51 -5.49
CA GLU A 218 -3.66 -7.56 -6.51
C GLU A 218 -2.35 -8.36 -6.46
N THR A 219 -2.47 -9.67 -6.66
CA THR A 219 -1.30 -10.55 -6.77
C THR A 219 -0.68 -10.32 -8.14
N ARG A 220 0.54 -9.77 -8.18
CA ARG A 220 1.42 -9.87 -9.34
C ARG A 220 2.65 -10.66 -8.92
N ASP A 221 3.07 -11.57 -9.80
CA ASP A 221 4.29 -12.35 -9.60
C ASP A 221 5.44 -11.37 -9.28
N ASP A 222 6.16 -11.65 -8.19
CA ASP A 222 7.33 -10.91 -7.67
C ASP A 222 7.11 -9.61 -6.85
N ASP A 223 5.86 -9.18 -6.61
CA ASP A 223 5.57 -7.99 -5.81
C ASP A 223 4.90 -8.29 -4.45
N TYR A 224 5.60 -7.97 -3.35
CA TYR A 224 5.08 -8.04 -1.98
C TYR A 224 4.11 -6.90 -1.67
N VAL A 225 3.04 -6.79 -2.43
CA VAL A 225 2.01 -5.80 -2.17
C VAL A 225 1.16 -6.27 -0.99
N GLY A 226 1.02 -5.45 0.05
CA GLY A 226 0.22 -5.75 1.23
C GLY A 226 0.42 -4.72 2.35
N VAL A 227 -0.26 -4.91 3.48
CA VAL A 227 -0.11 -4.07 4.68
C VAL A 227 0.18 -4.93 5.90
N ALA A 228 0.97 -4.43 6.84
CA ALA A 228 1.20 -5.13 8.09
C ALA A 228 -0.09 -5.18 8.90
N PRO A 229 -0.41 -6.34 9.53
CA PRO A 229 -1.68 -6.52 10.24
C PRO A 229 -1.81 -5.60 11.46
N PHE A 230 -0.67 -5.12 11.97
CA PHE A 230 -0.58 -4.30 13.18
C PHE A 230 -1.08 -2.87 12.97
N GLY A 231 -1.58 -2.28 14.06
CA GLY A 231 -2.12 -0.92 14.05
C GLY A 231 -3.64 -0.86 13.94
N PRO A 232 -4.20 0.34 13.73
CA PRO A 232 -5.64 0.58 13.79
C PRO A 232 -6.35 0.23 12.48
N TRP A 233 -7.49 -0.44 12.63
CA TRP A 233 -8.42 -0.83 11.59
C TRP A 233 -9.82 -0.34 11.93
N THR A 234 -10.50 0.26 10.96
CA THR A 234 -11.95 0.52 11.04
C THR A 234 -12.69 -0.46 10.14
N VAL A 235 -13.78 -1.02 10.66
CA VAL A 235 -14.64 -1.97 9.96
C VAL A 235 -16.05 -1.42 9.94
N GLY A 236 -16.69 -1.43 8.77
CA GLY A 236 -18.10 -1.14 8.59
C GLY A 236 -18.83 -2.36 8.04
N ILE A 237 -19.82 -2.87 8.78
CA ILE A 237 -20.59 -4.06 8.46
C ILE A 237 -22.03 -3.65 8.12
N ARG A 238 -22.50 -4.11 6.97
CA ARG A 238 -23.92 -4.09 6.61
C ARG A 238 -24.35 -5.52 6.36
N LEU A 239 -25.45 -5.91 6.99
CA LEU A 239 -26.05 -7.22 6.79
C LEU A 239 -27.22 -7.11 5.81
N GLY A 240 -27.53 -8.19 5.10
CA GLY A 240 -28.74 -8.27 4.27
C GLY A 240 -30.03 -8.16 5.09
N ARG A 241 -31.19 -8.18 4.42
CA ARG A 241 -32.52 -7.93 5.05
C ARG A 241 -32.84 -8.81 6.26
N ALA A 242 -32.28 -10.02 6.34
CA ALA A 242 -32.50 -10.96 7.44
C ALA A 242 -31.47 -10.84 8.59
N GLY A 243 -30.46 -9.97 8.46
CA GLY A 243 -29.41 -9.80 9.45
C GLY A 243 -29.75 -8.78 10.53
N ASP A 244 -29.32 -9.08 11.75
CA ASP A 244 -29.43 -8.17 12.90
C ASP A 244 -28.05 -8.01 13.54
N LEU A 245 -27.51 -6.79 13.47
CA LEU A 245 -26.20 -6.46 14.04
C LEU A 245 -26.15 -6.69 15.56
N LYS A 246 -27.29 -6.57 16.26
CA LYS A 246 -27.35 -6.80 17.71
C LYS A 246 -27.07 -8.24 18.10
N LYS A 247 -27.25 -9.18 17.18
CA LYS A 247 -26.97 -10.61 17.41
C LYS A 247 -25.49 -10.97 17.24
N ILE A 248 -24.64 -10.04 16.80
CA ILE A 248 -23.20 -10.31 16.69
C ILE A 248 -22.60 -10.50 18.08
N SER A 249 -22.16 -11.74 18.35
CA SER A 249 -21.61 -12.16 19.63
C SER A 249 -20.09 -12.28 19.64
N SER A 250 -19.48 -12.49 18.48
CA SER A 250 -18.02 -12.57 18.31
C SER A 250 -17.63 -12.07 16.92
N VAL A 251 -16.41 -11.57 16.79
CA VAL A 251 -15.84 -11.18 15.50
C VAL A 251 -14.45 -11.80 15.36
N THR A 252 -14.23 -12.53 14.27
CA THR A 252 -12.91 -13.04 13.89
C THR A 252 -12.53 -12.42 12.55
N VAL A 253 -11.35 -11.81 12.48
CA VAL A 253 -10.76 -11.39 11.20
C VAL A 253 -9.86 -12.53 10.69
N HIS A 254 -9.90 -12.76 9.39
CA HIS A 254 -9.09 -13.76 8.70
C HIS A 254 -8.15 -13.05 7.75
N PHE A 255 -6.86 -13.14 8.01
CA PHE A 255 -5.84 -12.53 7.17
C PHE A 255 -5.29 -13.55 6.17
N THR A 256 -5.16 -13.15 4.91
CA THR A 256 -4.41 -13.91 3.89
C THR A 256 -3.29 -13.04 3.37
N GLY A 257 -2.11 -13.62 3.16
CA GLY A 257 -0.92 -12.84 2.84
C GLY A 257 0.36 -13.64 2.83
N THR A 258 1.46 -12.93 3.05
CA THR A 258 2.82 -13.46 2.99
C THR A 258 3.58 -13.12 4.27
N GLY A 259 4.12 -14.12 4.92
CA GLY A 259 4.96 -14.00 6.11
C GLY A 259 6.41 -14.32 5.79
N PHE A 260 7.31 -13.46 6.24
CA PHE A 260 8.76 -13.62 6.14
C PHE A 260 9.27 -14.12 7.49
N PRO A 261 9.68 -15.40 7.57
CA PRO A 261 10.16 -15.97 8.83
C PRO A 261 11.49 -15.36 9.25
N HIS A 262 11.77 -15.44 10.56
CA HIS A 262 13.08 -15.13 11.17
C HIS A 262 14.23 -15.87 10.49
#